data_AF-A0A963ZP03-F1
#
_entry.id   AF-A0A963ZP03-F1
#
_cell.length_a   1.000
_cell.length_b   1.000
_cell.length_c   1.000
_cell.angle_alpha   90.00
_cell.angle_beta   90.00
_cell.angle_gamma   90.00
#
_symmetry.space_group_name_H-M   'P 1'
#
loop_
_entity.id
_entity.type
_entity.pdbx_description
1 polymer ?
#
loop_
_entity_poly.entity_id
_entity_poly.type
_entity_poly.pdbx_seq_one_letter_code
_entity_poly.pdbx_strand_id
1 'polypeptide(L)'
;MLINLSYQPSSSWNQYQISESVKMFERIVDIELPKNLNTADENTVKNIVLEFIEKCKLHFNNADLNNGVCISGDCYFTFCFVSEMLKRGYRCYSPNYQNDLDNENNTFINYKEFLQL
;
A
#
# COMPACT_ATOMS: atom_id res chain seq x y z
N MET A 1 0.17 -4.92 -10.61
CA MET A 1 0.20 -3.44 -10.46
C MET A 1 0.44 -3.04 -9.02
N LEU A 2 1.30 -2.04 -8.82
CA LEU A 2 1.60 -1.49 -7.50
C LEU A 2 0.96 -0.13 -7.34
N ILE A 3 0.15 0.04 -6.30
CA ILE A 3 -0.33 1.35 -5.88
C ILE A 3 0.61 1.87 -4.80
N ASN A 4 1.22 3.03 -5.02
CA ASN A 4 1.96 3.74 -3.99
C ASN A 4 1.00 4.73 -3.29
N LEU A 5 0.72 4.46 -2.02
CA LEU A 5 -0.10 5.26 -1.14
C LEU A 5 0.79 5.80 -0.01
N SER A 6 1.64 6.77 -0.36
CA SER A 6 2.59 7.36 0.59
C SER A 6 2.82 8.86 0.39
N TYR A 7 3.48 9.48 1.35
CA TYR A 7 3.92 10.88 1.23
C TYR A 7 5.08 11.07 0.23
N GLN A 8 5.71 9.98 -0.21
CA GLN A 8 6.81 10.01 -1.18
C GLN A 8 6.34 9.44 -2.52
N PRO A 9 6.01 10.27 -3.52
CA PRO A 9 5.56 9.78 -4.81
C PRO A 9 6.64 8.94 -5.50
N SER A 10 6.25 8.04 -6.39
CA SER A 10 7.19 7.15 -7.09
C SER A 10 8.24 7.91 -7.90
N SER A 11 7.94 9.15 -8.31
CA SER A 11 8.88 10.05 -8.98
C SER A 11 10.07 10.47 -8.12
N SER A 12 9.99 10.34 -6.79
CA SER A 12 11.11 10.60 -5.88
C SER A 12 11.88 9.34 -5.49
N TRP A 13 11.48 8.18 -5.98
CA TRP A 13 12.18 6.92 -5.72
C TRP A 13 13.44 6.83 -6.56
N ASN A 14 14.40 6.04 -6.12
CA ASN A 14 15.60 5.79 -6.91
C ASN A 14 15.28 4.87 -8.10
N GLN A 15 16.14 4.88 -9.12
CA GLN A 15 15.91 4.10 -10.36
C GLN A 15 15.78 2.60 -10.10
N TYR A 16 16.51 2.06 -9.13
CA TYR A 16 16.44 0.64 -8.78
C TYR A 16 15.07 0.26 -8.21
N GLN A 17 14.55 1.07 -7.28
CA GLN A 17 13.22 0.88 -6.72
C GLN A 17 12.18 0.88 -7.83
N ILE A 18 12.23 1.87 -8.74
CA ILE A 18 11.31 1.95 -9.87
C ILE A 18 11.42 0.71 -10.76
N SER A 19 12.64 0.29 -11.14
CA SER A 19 12.84 -0.84 -12.06
C SER A 19 12.35 -2.16 -11.48
N GLU A 20 12.67 -2.47 -10.22
CA GLU A 20 12.23 -3.72 -9.59
C GLU A 20 10.71 -3.71 -9.34
N SER A 21 10.14 -2.56 -8.98
CA SER A 21 8.68 -2.40 -8.85
C SER A 21 7.96 -2.66 -10.17
N VAL A 22 8.45 -2.08 -11.27
CA VAL A 22 7.86 -2.26 -12.60
C VAL A 22 8.05 -3.69 -13.10
N LYS A 23 9.18 -4.34 -12.83
CA LYS A 23 9.41 -5.74 -13.19
C LYS A 23 8.44 -6.70 -12.48
N MET A 24 8.16 -6.44 -11.21
CA MET A 24 7.27 -7.25 -10.37
C MET A 24 5.78 -6.98 -10.64
N PHE A 25 5.43 -5.71 -10.75
CA PHE A 25 4.05 -5.24 -10.73
C PHE A 25 3.58 -4.63 -12.05
N GLU A 26 4.44 -4.62 -13.08
CA GLU A 26 4.25 -4.06 -14.44
C GLU A 26 4.12 -2.55 -14.51
N ARG A 27 3.48 -1.92 -13.50
CA ARG A 27 3.34 -0.47 -13.39
C ARG A 27 3.14 -0.03 -11.95
N ILE A 28 3.51 1.21 -11.69
CA ILE A 28 3.30 1.92 -10.43
C ILE A 28 2.22 2.99 -10.65
N VAL A 29 1.30 3.13 -9.70
CA VAL A 29 0.28 4.19 -9.68
C VAL A 29 0.38 4.91 -8.35
N ASP A 30 0.65 6.21 -8.37
CA ASP A 30 0.62 7.05 -7.17
C ASP A 30 -0.80 7.48 -6.85
N ILE A 31 -1.22 7.31 -5.60
CA ILE A 31 -2.45 7.87 -5.04
C ILE A 31 -2.04 8.77 -3.87
N GLU A 32 -2.44 10.04 -3.92
CA GLU A 32 -2.19 10.98 -2.82
C GLU A 32 -2.92 10.54 -1.54
N LEU A 33 -2.18 10.47 -0.44
CA LEU A 33 -2.75 10.21 0.90
C LEU A 33 -3.79 11.27 1.30
N PRO A 34 -4.77 10.89 2.14
CA PRO A 34 -5.74 11.85 2.66
C PRO A 34 -5.05 12.93 3.49
N LYS A 35 -5.51 14.17 3.33
CA LYS A 35 -5.07 15.31 4.15
C LYS A 35 -5.82 15.30 5.49
N ASN A 36 -5.19 15.81 6.54
CA ASN A 36 -5.81 16.08 7.85
C ASN A 36 -6.27 14.86 8.65
N LEU A 37 -5.52 13.75 8.62
CA LEU A 37 -5.79 12.58 9.47
C LEU A 37 -5.63 12.87 10.97
N ASN A 38 -4.74 13.79 11.34
CA ASN A 38 -4.33 14.04 12.73
C ASN A 38 -5.45 14.57 13.64
N THR A 39 -6.56 15.05 13.07
CA THR A 39 -7.71 15.60 13.82
C THR A 39 -8.99 14.82 13.58
N ALA A 40 -8.94 13.74 12.79
CA ALA A 40 -10.10 12.93 12.46
C ALA A 40 -10.47 12.02 13.63
N ASP A 41 -11.77 11.86 13.89
CA ASP A 41 -12.25 10.82 14.79
C ASP A 41 -12.19 9.43 14.11
N GLU A 42 -12.38 8.37 14.91
CA GLU A 42 -12.33 6.99 14.43
C GLU A 42 -13.31 6.71 13.28
N ASN A 43 -14.54 7.23 13.34
CA ASN A 43 -15.54 7.02 12.29
C ASN A 43 -15.12 7.70 10.99
N THR A 44 -14.54 8.90 11.09
CA THR A 44 -14.00 9.66 9.97
C THR A 44 -12.85 8.90 9.33
N VAL A 45 -11.89 8.42 10.13
CA VAL A 45 -10.77 7.61 9.62
C VAL A 45 -11.27 6.35 8.93
N LYS A 46 -12.24 5.64 9.51
CA LYS A 46 -12.83 4.44 8.92
C LYS A 46 -13.48 4.72 7.56
N ASN A 47 -14.23 5.83 7.44
CA ASN A 47 -14.84 6.22 6.18
C ASN A 47 -13.79 6.57 5.12
N ILE A 48 -12.73 7.30 5.50
CA ILE A 48 -11.60 7.61 4.62
C ILE A 48 -10.90 6.32 4.18
N VAL A 49 -10.66 5.37 5.08
CA VAL A 49 -10.08 4.06 4.73
C VAL A 49 -10.92 3.35 3.67
N LEU A 50 -12.24 3.27 3.87
CA LEU A 50 -13.13 2.64 2.90
C LEU A 50 -13.10 3.34 1.54
N GLU A 51 -13.13 4.67 1.52
CA GLU A 51 -13.01 5.47 0.29
C GLU A 51 -11.70 5.13 -0.45
N PHE A 52 -10.58 5.07 0.27
CA PHE A 52 -9.28 4.78 -0.33
C PHE A 52 -9.14 3.33 -0.83
N ILE A 53 -9.79 2.38 -0.17
CA ILE A 53 -9.88 1.01 -0.65
C ILE A 53 -10.62 0.96 -1.98
N GLU A 54 -11.75 1.67 -2.10
CA GLU A 54 -12.48 1.74 -3.37
C GLU A 54 -11.66 2.41 -4.47
N LYS A 55 -10.92 3.49 -4.16
CA LYS A 55 -9.95 4.07 -5.10
C LYS A 55 -8.91 3.06 -5.57
N CYS A 56 -8.35 2.27 -4.65
CA CYS A 56 -7.38 1.23 -5.01
C CYS A 56 -8.00 0.18 -5.95
N LYS A 57 -9.23 -0.26 -5.66
CA LYS A 57 -9.95 -1.25 -6.47
C LYS A 57 -10.22 -0.78 -7.89
N LEU A 58 -10.50 0.52 -8.10
CA LEU A 58 -10.68 1.08 -9.45
C LEU A 58 -9.43 0.89 -10.33
N HIS A 59 -8.26 0.80 -9.72
CA HIS A 59 -7.01 0.56 -10.43
C HIS A 59 -6.67 -0.93 -10.56
N PHE A 60 -7.12 -1.78 -9.64
CA PHE A 60 -6.85 -3.21 -9.71
C PHE A 60 -7.57 -3.84 -10.91
N ASN A 61 -6.78 -4.45 -11.78
CA ASN A 61 -7.33 -5.31 -12.83
C ASN A 61 -7.73 -6.65 -12.19
N ASN A 62 -9.00 -7.06 -12.35
CA ASN A 62 -9.53 -8.29 -11.74
C ASN A 62 -8.82 -9.57 -12.18
N ALA A 63 -8.06 -9.53 -13.28
CA ALA A 63 -7.35 -10.68 -13.83
C ALA A 63 -5.95 -10.89 -13.23
N ASP A 64 -5.36 -9.89 -12.57
CA ASP A 64 -3.96 -9.94 -12.13
C ASP A 64 -3.83 -10.28 -10.65
N LEU A 65 -3.33 -11.49 -10.38
CA LEU A 65 -2.91 -11.92 -9.03
C LEU A 65 -1.77 -11.07 -8.47
N ASN A 66 -1.12 -10.27 -9.33
CA ASN A 66 0.02 -9.43 -8.99
C ASN A 66 -0.34 -7.99 -8.57
N ASN A 67 -1.53 -7.76 -8.02
CA ASN A 67 -1.90 -6.46 -7.45
C ASN A 67 -1.35 -6.29 -6.02
N GLY A 68 -0.98 -5.06 -5.66
CA GLY A 68 -0.43 -4.73 -4.35
C GLY A 68 -0.51 -3.24 -4.02
N VAL A 69 -0.49 -2.90 -2.73
CA VAL A 69 -0.40 -1.52 -2.25
C VAL A 69 0.83 -1.34 -1.39
N CYS A 70 1.76 -0.49 -1.82
CA CYS A 70 2.82 0.04 -0.96
C CYS A 70 2.25 1.23 -0.17
N ILE A 71 2.21 1.15 1.16
CA ILE A 71 1.64 2.18 2.02
C ILE A 71 2.65 2.64 3.08
N SER A 72 2.76 3.96 3.25
CA SER A 72 3.41 4.56 4.41
C SER A 72 2.85 5.94 4.69
N GLY A 73 2.49 6.21 5.95
CA GLY A 73 1.89 7.47 6.34
C GLY A 73 1.60 7.52 7.83
N ASP A 74 0.49 8.19 8.18
CA ASP A 74 -0.02 8.22 9.55
C ASP A 74 -0.25 6.79 10.10
N CYS A 75 0.17 6.53 11.34
CA CYS A 75 0.20 5.19 11.90
C CYS A 75 -1.20 4.59 12.08
N TYR A 76 -2.17 5.41 12.51
CA TYR A 76 -3.53 4.95 12.76
C TYR A 76 -4.26 4.67 11.45
N PHE A 77 -4.20 5.59 10.50
CA PHE A 77 -4.75 5.37 9.15
C PHE A 77 -4.12 4.15 8.47
N THR A 78 -2.78 4.04 8.50
CA THR A 78 -2.07 2.91 7.87
C THR A 78 -2.49 1.60 8.49
N PHE A 79 -2.58 1.53 9.82
CA PHE A 79 -3.03 0.32 10.53
C PHE A 79 -4.46 -0.07 10.12
N CYS A 80 -5.40 0.88 10.12
CA CYS A 80 -6.79 0.63 9.73
C CYS A 80 -6.90 0.20 8.27
N PHE A 81 -6.19 0.88 7.37
CA PHE A 81 -6.17 0.58 5.93
C PHE A 81 -5.62 -0.82 5.66
N VAL A 82 -4.43 -1.14 6.20
CA VAL A 82 -3.80 -2.45 6.03
C VAL A 82 -4.70 -3.54 6.59
N SER A 83 -5.21 -3.39 7.81
CA SER A 83 -6.12 -4.36 8.42
C SER A 83 -7.34 -4.66 7.54
N GLU A 84 -7.90 -3.63 6.91
CA GLU A 84 -9.10 -3.77 6.09
C GLU A 84 -8.83 -4.33 4.69
N MET A 85 -7.65 -4.04 4.13
CA MET A 85 -7.15 -4.63 2.88
C MET A 85 -6.80 -6.11 3.03
N LEU A 86 -6.09 -6.47 4.10
CA LEU A 86 -5.74 -7.86 4.40
C LEU A 86 -6.99 -8.72 4.57
N LYS A 87 -8.01 -8.26 5.31
CA LYS A 87 -9.31 -8.96 5.43
C LYS A 87 -9.99 -9.25 4.08
N ARG A 88 -9.67 -8.48 3.03
CA ARG A 88 -10.22 -8.62 1.68
C ARG A 88 -9.32 -9.43 0.75
N GLY A 89 -8.20 -9.97 1.24
CA GLY A 89 -7.26 -10.75 0.44
C GLY A 89 -6.30 -9.92 -0.40
N TYR A 90 -6.16 -8.61 -0.14
CA TYR A 90 -5.18 -7.79 -0.84
C TYR A 90 -3.83 -7.82 -0.14
N ARG A 91 -2.74 -7.73 -0.94
CA ARG A 91 -1.37 -7.65 -0.43
C ARG A 91 -0.99 -6.19 -0.18
N CYS A 92 -0.39 -5.95 0.97
CA CYS A 92 0.13 -4.66 1.36
C CYS A 92 1.63 -4.74 1.62
N TYR A 93 2.35 -3.68 1.26
CA TYR A 93 3.79 -3.56 1.39
C TYR A 93 4.11 -2.28 2.17
N SER A 94 5.23 -2.27 2.89
CA SER A 94 5.74 -1.06 3.54
C SER A 94 7.20 -0.80 3.22
N PRO A 95 7.57 0.44 2.84
CA PRO A 95 8.95 0.82 2.50
C PRO A 95 9.92 0.75 3.69
N ASN A 96 9.43 0.68 4.93
CA ASN A 96 10.25 0.82 6.13
C ASN A 96 10.06 -0.29 7.17
N TYR A 97 9.35 -1.38 6.84
CA TYR A 97 8.95 -2.36 7.85
C TYR A 97 9.95 -3.51 7.94
N GLN A 98 10.73 -3.63 9.02
CA GLN A 98 11.87 -4.56 9.12
C GLN A 98 11.55 -6.00 9.57
N ASN A 99 10.27 -6.36 9.74
CA ASN A 99 9.88 -7.68 10.22
C ASN A 99 8.88 -8.34 9.26
N ASP A 100 9.26 -9.46 8.67
CA ASP A 100 8.35 -10.35 7.95
C ASP A 100 7.26 -10.86 8.91
N LEU A 101 6.02 -10.41 8.71
CA LEU A 101 4.87 -11.14 9.20
C LEU A 101 4.52 -12.18 8.15
N ASP A 102 5.34 -13.21 8.09
CA ASP A 102 5.05 -14.43 7.35
C ASP A 102 3.99 -15.20 8.13
N ASN A 103 2.74 -15.09 7.71
CA ASN A 103 1.69 -16.03 8.04
C ASN A 103 0.88 -16.22 6.77
N GLU A 104 0.64 -17.48 6.42
CA GLU A 104 0.12 -17.98 5.15
C GLU A 104 -1.33 -17.54 4.81
N ASN A 105 -1.80 -16.38 5.29
CA ASN A 105 -3.20 -15.95 5.30
C ASN A 105 -3.40 -14.40 5.33
N ASN A 106 -2.91 -13.66 4.33
CA ASN A 106 -2.96 -12.19 4.17
C ASN A 106 -1.73 -11.45 4.73
N THR A 107 -0.69 -11.37 3.90
CA THR A 107 0.65 -10.92 4.27
C THR A 107 0.84 -9.41 4.10
N PHE A 108 1.40 -8.77 5.13
CA PHE A 108 2.02 -7.45 5.05
C PHE A 108 3.53 -7.64 4.87
N ILE A 109 4.08 -7.19 3.76
CA ILE A 109 5.43 -7.56 3.32
C ILE A 109 6.37 -6.36 3.44
N ASN A 110 7.58 -6.57 3.96
CA ASN A 110 8.64 -5.57 3.90
C ASN A 110 9.01 -5.28 2.44
N TYR A 111 8.80 -4.05 2.00
CA TYR A 111 9.06 -3.67 0.62
C TYR A 111 10.55 -3.66 0.26
N LYS A 112 11.44 -3.38 1.21
CA LYS A 112 12.90 -3.40 0.94
C LYS A 112 13.43 -4.81 0.79
N GLU A 113 13.08 -5.71 1.71
CA GLU A 113 13.39 -7.14 1.58
C GLU A 113 12.74 -7.72 0.32
N PHE A 114 11.51 -7.29 0.01
CA PHE A 114 10.81 -7.66 -1.22
C PHE A 114 11.58 -7.24 -2.50
N LEU A 115 12.17 -6.04 -2.50
CA LEU A 115 12.98 -5.53 -3.60
C LEU A 115 14.47 -5.95 -3.52
N GLN A 116 14.88 -6.77 -2.56
CA GLN A 116 16.29 -7.14 -2.31
C GLN A 116 17.22 -5.93 -2.07
N LEU A 117 16.70 -4.89 -1.40
CA LEU A 117 17.42 -3.68 -0.95
C LEU A 117 17.78 -3.74 0.53
#